data_AF-A0A3C1W5C5-F1
#
_entry.id   AF-A0A3C1W5C5-F1
#
_cell.length_a   1.000
_cell.length_b   1.000
_cell.length_c   1.000
_cell.angle_alpha   90.00
_cell.angle_beta   90.00
_cell.angle_gamma   90.00
#
_symmetry.space_group_name_H-M   'P 1'
#
loop_
_entity.id
_entity.type
_entity.pdbx_description
1 polymer ?
#
loop_
_entity_poly.entity_id
_entity_poly.type
_entity_poly.pdbx_seq_one_letter_code
_entity_poly.pdbx_strand_id
1 'polypeptide(L)'
;MSTAKIIYTKTDEAPALATQSLLPILRAFTKSSGIEFELKDISLAGRILANFPESLTEEQRIPDALTELGELAKTPEANIIKLP
;
A
#
# COMPACT_ATOMS: atom_id res chain seq x y z
N MET A 1 23.66 0.55 -2.28
CA MET A 1 23.00 1.14 -1.10
C MET A 1 21.64 0.48 -0.99
N SER A 2 21.24 0.00 0.19
CA SER A 2 19.89 -0.53 0.37
C SER A 2 18.88 0.61 0.29
N THR A 3 17.89 0.48 -0.58
CA THR A 3 16.81 1.45 -0.72
C THR A 3 15.85 1.30 0.47
N ALA A 4 15.59 2.39 1.19
CA ALA A 4 14.61 2.39 2.27
C ALA A 4 13.21 2.43 1.67
N LYS A 5 12.32 1.52 2.07
CA LYS A 5 10.96 1.43 1.54
C LYS A 5 9.95 1.93 2.57
N ILE A 6 9.07 2.83 2.14
CA ILE A 6 7.91 3.30 2.88
C ILE A 6 6.67 2.68 2.25
N ILE A 7 5.87 1.98 3.04
CA ILE A 7 4.54 1.56 2.62
C ILE A 7 3.57 2.73 2.80
N TYR A 8 2.84 3.06 1.74
CA TYR A 8 1.76 4.04 1.76
C TYR A 8 0.43 3.33 1.54
N THR A 9 -0.51 3.46 2.47
CA THR A 9 -1.79 2.75 2.35
C THR A 9 -2.73 3.46 1.39
N LYS A 10 -3.23 2.75 0.38
CA LYS A 10 -4.44 3.14 -0.35
C LYS A 10 -5.64 2.71 0.49
N THR A 11 -6.44 3.68 0.90
CA THR A 11 -7.65 3.47 1.69
C THR A 11 -8.88 3.85 0.87
N ASP A 12 -9.86 4.51 1.48
CA ASP A 12 -11.17 4.75 0.93
C ASP A 12 -11.47 6.26 0.85
N GLU A 13 -12.60 6.61 0.22
CA GLU A 13 -13.22 7.94 0.30
C GLU A 13 -12.26 9.12 0.07
N ALA A 14 -12.27 10.12 0.96
CA ALA A 14 -11.48 11.34 0.80
C ALA A 14 -9.95 11.10 0.86
N PRO A 15 -9.41 10.29 1.78
CA PRO A 15 -7.98 9.96 1.78
C PRO A 15 -7.48 9.25 0.52
N ALA A 16 -8.30 8.39 -0.09
CA ALA A 16 -7.96 7.74 -1.37
C ALA A 16 -7.82 8.78 -2.49
N LEU A 17 -8.73 9.76 -2.56
CA LEU A 17 -8.65 10.87 -3.52
C LEU A 17 -7.40 11.73 -3.27
N ALA A 18 -7.12 12.07 -2.02
CA ALA A 18 -5.94 12.86 -1.66
C ALA A 18 -4.63 12.14 -2.03
N THR A 19 -4.59 10.81 -1.91
CA THR A 19 -3.43 9.99 -2.27
C THR A 19 -3.06 10.11 -3.75
N GLN A 20 -4.05 10.20 -4.65
CA GLN A 20 -3.81 10.37 -6.09
C GLN A 20 -3.09 11.69 -6.40
N SER A 21 -3.26 12.72 -5.57
CA SER A 21 -2.57 14.00 -5.69
C SER A 21 -1.21 14.00 -5.00
N LEU A 22 -1.15 13.53 -3.75
CA LEU A 22 0.03 13.70 -2.89
C LEU A 22 1.13 12.66 -3.14
N LEU A 23 0.78 11.41 -3.41
CA LEU A 23 1.77 10.33 -3.56
C LEU A 23 2.76 10.57 -4.72
N PRO A 24 2.34 11.06 -5.91
CA PRO A 24 3.28 11.43 -6.97
C PRO A 24 4.29 12.49 -6.53
N ILE A 25 3.85 13.47 -5.73
CA ILE A 25 4.70 14.54 -5.20
C ILE A 25 5.74 13.94 -4.24
N LEU A 26 5.31 13.10 -3.28
CA LEU A 26 6.22 12.44 -2.34
C LEU A 26 7.31 11.64 -3.07
N ARG A 27 6.92 10.83 -4.06
CA ARG A 27 7.86 10.06 -4.90
C ARG A 27 8.85 10.95 -5.65
N ALA A 28 8.40 12.09 -6.17
CA ALA A 28 9.27 13.02 -6.88
C ALA A 28 10.30 13.64 -5.94
N PHE A 29 9.88 14.07 -4.75
CA PHE A 29 10.75 14.66 -3.74
C PHE A 29 11.79 13.68 -3.19
N THR A 30 11.44 12.40 -3.03
CA THR A 30 12.36 11.41 -2.45
C THR A 30 13.26 10.68 -3.44
N LYS A 31 13.13 10.97 -4.75
CA LYS A 31 13.86 10.28 -5.83
C LYS A 31 15.38 10.31 -5.65
N SER A 32 15.95 11.39 -5.10
CA SER A 32 17.39 11.55 -4.88
C SER A 32 17.88 11.00 -3.54
N SER A 33 16.98 10.54 -2.67
CA SER A 33 17.29 10.17 -1.28
C SER A 33 17.37 8.66 -1.05
N GLY A 34 17.16 7.84 -2.09
CA GLY A 34 17.13 6.37 -1.93
C GLY A 34 15.95 5.89 -1.09
N ILE A 35 14.82 6.60 -1.15
CA ILE A 35 13.56 6.24 -0.47
C ILE A 35 12.48 5.97 -1.52
N GLU A 36 11.88 4.79 -1.43
CA GLU A 36 10.82 4.34 -2.33
C GLU A 36 9.47 4.26 -1.60
N PHE A 37 8.40 4.64 -2.28
CA PHE A 37 7.03 4.47 -1.80
C PHE A 37 6.32 3.33 -2.54
N GLU A 38 5.96 2.28 -1.80
CA GLU A 38 5.11 1.19 -2.28
C GLU A 38 3.67 1.42 -1.82
N LEU A 39 2.72 1.34 -2.75
CA LEU A 39 1.31 1.50 -2.43
C LEU A 39 0.71 0.13 -2.12
N LYS A 40 0.09 -0.02 -0.94
CA LYS A 40 -0.63 -1.24 -0.53
C LYS A 40 -2.11 -0.95 -0.36
N ASP A 41 -2.96 -1.76 -0.99
CA ASP A 41 -4.41 -1.56 -1.02
C ASP A 41 -5.08 -2.22 0.18
N ILE A 42 -5.54 -1.41 1.13
CA ILE A 42 -6.32 -1.85 2.28
C ILE A 42 -7.74 -1.28 2.26
N SER A 43 -8.18 -0.79 1.10
CA SER A 43 -9.55 -0.32 0.89
C SER A 43 -10.57 -1.40 1.22
N LEU A 44 -11.82 -1.00 1.49
CA LEU A 44 -12.90 -1.95 1.71
C LEU A 44 -13.04 -2.93 0.54
N ALA A 45 -13.04 -2.41 -0.69
CA ALA A 45 -13.15 -3.22 -1.90
C ALA A 45 -11.96 -4.19 -2.03
N GLY A 46 -10.74 -3.72 -1.79
CA GLY A 46 -9.55 -4.55 -1.85
C GLY A 46 -9.59 -5.70 -0.85
N ARG A 47 -9.95 -5.42 0.40
CA ARG A 47 -10.06 -6.47 1.44
C ARG A 47 -11.14 -7.51 1.12
N ILE A 48 -12.26 -7.11 0.52
CA ILE A 48 -13.28 -8.06 0.05
C ILE A 48 -12.68 -8.96 -1.03
N LEU A 49 -12.09 -8.40 -2.09
CA LEU A 49 -11.53 -9.18 -3.20
C LEU A 49 -10.46 -10.17 -2.73
N ALA A 50 -9.57 -9.74 -1.83
CA ALA A 50 -8.51 -10.59 -1.30
C ALA A 50 -9.00 -11.81 -0.49
N ASN A 51 -10.21 -11.74 0.09
CA ASN A 51 -10.79 -12.81 0.91
C ASN A 51 -11.66 -13.81 0.12
N PHE A 52 -11.94 -13.56 -1.17
CA PHE A 52 -12.73 -14.47 -2.02
C PHE A 52 -12.04 -14.80 -3.36
N PRO A 53 -10.74 -15.14 -3.40
CA PRO A 53 -10.00 -15.33 -4.65
C PRO A 53 -10.51 -16.49 -5.50
N GLU A 54 -11.13 -17.51 -4.90
CA GLU A 54 -11.74 -18.65 -5.59
C GLU A 54 -12.97 -18.27 -6.43
N SER A 55 -13.58 -17.12 -6.12
CA SER A 55 -14.72 -16.57 -6.86
C SER A 55 -14.30 -15.59 -7.96
N LEU A 56 -12.99 -15.41 -8.17
CA LEU A 56 -12.40 -14.43 -9.10
C LEU A 56 -11.61 -15.12 -10.21
N THR A 57 -11.58 -14.49 -11.39
CA THR A 57 -10.61 -14.86 -12.43
C THR A 57 -9.20 -14.50 -11.98
N GLU A 58 -8.17 -15.11 -12.60
CA GLU A 58 -6.78 -14.83 -12.24
C GLU A 58 -6.43 -13.34 -12.36
N GLU A 59 -7.01 -12.63 -13.33
CA GLU A 59 -6.78 -11.20 -13.55
C GLU A 59 -7.48 -10.29 -12.52
N GLN A 60 -8.52 -10.79 -11.85
CA GLN A 60 -9.26 -10.06 -10.82
C GLN A 60 -8.67 -10.25 -9.43
N ARG A 61 -7.87 -11.29 -9.23
CA ARG A 61 -7.25 -11.57 -7.93
C ARG A 61 -6.25 -10.48 -7.56
N ILE A 62 -6.26 -10.13 -6.29
CA ILE A 62 -5.31 -9.18 -5.70
C ILE A 62 -4.72 -9.79 -4.43
N PRO A 63 -3.50 -9.39 -4.02
CA PRO A 63 -2.90 -9.88 -2.78
C PRO A 63 -3.68 -9.42 -1.54
N ASP A 64 -3.64 -10.22 -0.47
CA ASP A 64 -4.12 -9.81 0.85
C ASP A 64 -3.10 -8.89 1.53
N ALA A 65 -3.12 -7.62 1.11
CA ALA A 65 -2.22 -6.61 1.62
C ALA A 65 -2.41 -6.33 3.13
N LEU A 66 -3.60 -6.60 3.71
CA LEU A 66 -3.81 -6.37 5.14
C LEU A 66 -3.04 -7.39 5.96
N THR A 67 -3.09 -8.67 5.58
CA THR A 67 -2.30 -9.73 6.22
C THR A 67 -0.81 -9.51 6.01
N GLU A 68 -0.37 -9.16 4.80
CA GLU A 68 1.04 -8.83 4.52
C GLU A 68 1.55 -7.69 5.42
N LEU A 69 0.75 -6.63 5.62
CA LEU A 69 1.13 -5.51 6.47
C LEU A 69 1.08 -5.85 7.96
N GLY A 70 0.18 -6.75 8.38
CA GLY A 70 0.15 -7.28 9.73
C GLY A 70 1.42 -8.04 10.08
N GLU A 71 1.97 -8.81 9.14
CA GLU A 71 3.26 -9.48 9.33
C GLU A 71 4.43 -8.50 9.25
N LEU A 72 4.43 -7.55 8.31
CA LEU A 72 5.46 -6.51 8.21
C LEU A 72 5.56 -5.70 9.51
N ALA A 73 4.43 -5.32 10.11
CA ALA A 73 4.40 -4.51 11.33
C ALA A 73 5.09 -5.18 12.54
N LYS A 74 5.40 -6.48 12.46
CA LYS A 74 6.13 -7.23 13.49
C LYS A 74 7.65 -7.23 13.25
N THR A 75 8.13 -6.64 12.16
CA THR A 75 9.57 -6.61 11.83
C THR A 75 10.17 -5.21 12.07
N PRO A 76 11.48 -5.11 12.37
CA PRO A 76 12.16 -3.83 12.56
C PRO A 76 12.18 -2.93 11.31
N GLU A 77 12.01 -3.52 10.13
CA GLU A 77 12.05 -2.84 8.84
C GLU A 77 10.72 -2.15 8.50
N ALA A 78 9.69 -2.30 9.33
CA ALA A 78 8.37 -1.72 9.12
C ALA A 78 8.42 -0.18 9.08
N ASN A 79 8.08 0.38 7.92
CA ASN A 79 7.85 1.82 7.76
C ASN A 79 6.54 2.00 6.99
N ILE A 80 5.46 2.28 7.73
CA ILE A 80 4.09 2.27 7.20
C ILE A 80 3.43 3.62 7.51
N ILE A 81 3.01 4.32 6.46
CA ILE A 81 2.14 5.49 6.56
C ILE A 81 0.70 5.01 6.36
N LYS A 82 -0.05 4.94 7.47
CA LYS A 82 -1.48 4.61 7.48
C LYS A 82 -2.31 5.88 7.34
N LEU A 83 -3.06 5.97 6.25
CA LEU A 83 -4.12 6.97 6.06
C LEU A 83 -5.42 6.46 6.67
N PRO A 84 -6.39 7.30 7.04
CA PRO A 84 -7.71 6.84 7.46
C PRO A 84 -8.31 5.87 6.45
#